data_AF-A0A450Z796-F1
#
_entry.id   AF-A0A450Z796-F1
#
_cell.length_a   1.000
_cell.length_b   1.000
_cell.length_c   1.000
_cell.angle_alpha   90.00
_cell.angle_beta   90.00
_cell.angle_gamma   90.00
#
_symmetry.space_group_name_H-M   'P 1'
#
loop_
_entity.id
_entity.type
_entity.pdbx_description
1 polymer ?
#
loop_
_entity_poly.entity_id
_entity_poly.type
_entity_poly.pdbx_seq_one_letter_code
_entity_poly.pdbx_strand_id
1 'polypeptide(L)'
;MLLSILCDFGDRDPQEVVDYIYIRLQELLGDNLKQLRECIDMLHILSANRDLDKQIEETEKMLTRIDMTRIPSYRIGMEKGMERGMEKGRLEGMERGMERGMEKGMERGMEKGKAEFLAWQLGQKFGALPPTVAQRIGRARSEELAMWGKRVLSAESLDEIFS
;
A
#
# COMPACT_ATOMS: atom_id res chain seq x y z
N MET A 1 9.06 -43.47 -15.71
CA MET A 1 9.58 -42.24 -16.35
C MET A 1 10.47 -41.48 -15.38
N LEU A 2 10.00 -41.06 -14.19
CA LEU A 2 10.86 -40.39 -13.19
C LEU A 2 12.09 -41.19 -12.74
N LEU A 3 11.99 -42.53 -12.68
CA LEU A 3 13.14 -43.40 -12.39
C LEU A 3 14.28 -43.30 -13.42
N SER A 4 14.06 -42.78 -14.64
CA SER A 4 15.15 -42.64 -15.62
C SER A 4 16.17 -41.59 -15.22
N ILE A 5 15.84 -40.69 -14.28
CA ILE A 5 16.78 -39.74 -13.66
C ILE A 5 17.75 -40.46 -12.71
N LEU A 6 17.36 -41.63 -12.20
CA LEU A 6 18.20 -42.47 -11.36
C LEU A 6 19.05 -43.48 -12.18
N CYS A 7 18.73 -43.65 -13.46
CA CYS A 7 19.50 -44.51 -14.36
C CYS A 7 20.76 -43.80 -14.86
N ASP A 8 21.78 -44.58 -15.23
CA ASP A 8 22.98 -44.04 -15.89
C ASP A 8 22.60 -43.47 -17.27
N PHE A 9 22.95 -42.21 -17.55
CA PHE A 9 22.52 -41.51 -18.78
C PHE A 9 23.25 -42.01 -20.04
N GLY A 10 24.25 -42.89 -19.88
CA GLY A 10 25.05 -43.43 -20.97
C GLY A 10 25.80 -42.32 -21.71
N ASP A 11 25.74 -42.32 -23.04
CA ASP A 11 26.38 -41.31 -23.90
C ASP A 11 25.54 -40.04 -24.12
N ARG A 12 24.41 -39.88 -23.40
CA ARG A 12 23.54 -38.71 -23.58
C ARG A 12 23.92 -37.57 -22.65
N ASP A 13 23.78 -36.35 -23.17
CA ASP A 13 23.96 -35.15 -22.38
C ASP A 13 22.89 -35.07 -21.27
N PRO A 14 23.29 -34.87 -19.99
CA PRO A 14 22.35 -34.81 -18.87
C PRO A 14 21.30 -33.70 -19.01
N GLN A 15 21.63 -32.56 -19.63
CA GLN A 15 20.69 -31.45 -19.83
C GLN A 15 19.58 -31.87 -20.80
N GLU A 16 19.93 -32.49 -21.92
CA GLU A 16 18.94 -32.94 -22.92
C GLU A 16 17.96 -33.97 -22.34
N VAL A 17 18.45 -34.84 -21.46
CA VAL A 17 17.61 -35.85 -20.79
C VAL A 17 16.66 -35.18 -19.79
N VAL A 18 17.14 -34.21 -19.01
CA VAL A 18 16.33 -33.47 -18.04
C VAL A 18 15.25 -32.64 -18.75
N ASP A 19 15.62 -31.92 -19.81
CA ASP A 19 14.70 -31.14 -20.64
C ASP A 19 13.59 -32.02 -21.22
N TYR A 20 13.96 -33.17 -21.79
CA TYR A 20 13.01 -34.12 -22.37
C TYR A 20 12.03 -34.67 -21.31
N ILE A 21 12.52 -35.04 -20.13
CA ILE A 21 11.68 -35.57 -19.05
C ILE A 21 10.69 -34.50 -18.59
N TYR A 22 11.14 -33.25 -18.45
CA TYR A 22 10.29 -32.15 -18.00
C TYR A 22 9.18 -31.83 -19.01
N ILE A 23 9.52 -31.75 -20.31
CA ILE A 23 8.54 -31.54 -21.40
C ILE A 23 7.50 -32.68 -21.41
N ARG A 24 7.95 -33.94 -21.31
CA ARG A 24 7.05 -35.10 -21.31
C ARG A 24 6.15 -35.15 -20.07
N LEU A 25 6.64 -34.74 -18.90
CA LEU A 25 5.83 -34.64 -17.69
C LEU A 25 4.72 -33.60 -17.85
N GLN A 26 5.02 -32.47 -18.49
CA GLN A 26 4.03 -31.43 -18.78
C GLN A 26 2.96 -31.89 -19.77
N GLU A 27 3.35 -32.55 -20.86
CA GLU A 27 2.41 -33.07 -21.87
C GLU A 27 1.46 -34.13 -21.28
N LEU A 28 1.97 -34.98 -20.38
CA LEU A 28 1.20 -36.09 -19.83
C LEU A 28 0.35 -35.71 -18.62
N LEU A 29 0.78 -34.72 -17.82
CA LEU A 29 0.15 -34.36 -16.54
C LEU A 29 -0.43 -32.94 -16.52
N GLY A 30 -0.42 -32.22 -17.64
CA GLY A 30 -0.87 -30.82 -17.75
C GLY A 30 -2.28 -30.54 -17.19
N ASP A 31 -3.16 -31.53 -17.19
CA ASP A 31 -4.52 -31.41 -16.63
C ASP A 31 -4.62 -31.84 -15.15
N ASN A 32 -3.65 -32.60 -14.62
CA ASN A 32 -3.65 -33.11 -13.25
C ASN A 32 -2.56 -32.46 -12.40
N LEU A 33 -2.83 -31.21 -12.00
CA LEU A 33 -1.89 -30.34 -11.27
C LEU A 33 -1.35 -30.94 -9.96
N LYS A 34 -2.10 -31.82 -9.29
CA LYS A 34 -1.66 -32.47 -8.05
C LYS A 34 -0.57 -33.51 -8.34
N GLN A 35 -0.82 -34.38 -9.32
CA GLN A 35 0.15 -35.38 -9.74
C GLN A 35 1.37 -34.75 -10.38
N LEU A 36 1.21 -33.65 -11.12
CA LEU A 36 2.32 -32.89 -11.68
C LEU A 36 3.24 -32.35 -10.58
N ARG A 37 2.68 -31.76 -9.52
CA ARG A 37 3.47 -31.25 -8.38
C ARG A 37 4.23 -32.37 -7.67
N GLU A 38 3.55 -33.47 -7.35
CA GLU A 38 4.17 -34.62 -6.69
C GLU A 38 5.30 -35.23 -7.54
N CYS A 39 5.17 -35.22 -8.86
CA CYS A 39 6.20 -35.69 -9.79
C CYS A 39 7.41 -34.75 -9.85
N ILE A 40 7.19 -33.43 -9.83
CA ILE A 40 8.26 -32.43 -9.79
C ILE A 40 9.00 -32.49 -8.45
N ASP A 41 8.30 -32.55 -7.33
CA ASP A 41 8.90 -32.67 -5.99
C ASP A 41 9.77 -33.93 -5.90
N MET A 42 9.29 -35.05 -6.43
CA MET A 42 10.06 -36.29 -6.51
C MET A 42 11.28 -36.12 -7.43
N LEU A 43 11.15 -35.42 -8.55
CA LEU A 43 12.26 -35.16 -9.47
C LEU A 43 13.39 -34.37 -8.80
N HIS A 44 13.08 -33.34 -8.01
CA HIS A 44 14.07 -32.59 -7.23
C HIS A 44 14.76 -33.43 -6.15
N ILE A 45 14.01 -34.32 -5.49
CA ILE A 45 14.60 -35.20 -4.47
C ILE A 45 15.55 -36.21 -5.12
N LEU A 46 15.16 -36.75 -6.28
CA LEU A 46 15.95 -37.75 -6.99
C LEU A 46 17.19 -37.13 -7.66
N SER A 47 17.13 -35.86 -8.08
CA SER A 47 18.25 -35.16 -8.72
C SER A 47 19.37 -34.79 -7.77
N ALA A 48 19.03 -34.47 -6.51
CA ALA A 48 20.00 -34.22 -5.46
C ALA A 48 20.94 -35.42 -5.22
N ASN A 49 20.51 -36.64 -5.58
CA ASN A 49 21.33 -37.85 -5.47
C ASN A 49 22.40 -38.00 -6.59
N ARG A 50 22.34 -37.17 -7.65
CA ARG A 50 23.23 -37.23 -8.83
C ARG A 50 23.93 -35.91 -9.16
N ASP A 51 23.83 -34.88 -8.29
CA ASP A 51 24.39 -33.53 -8.49
C ASP A 51 23.89 -32.85 -9.79
N LEU A 52 22.62 -33.09 -10.14
CA LEU A 52 21.96 -32.54 -11.33
C LEU A 52 21.22 -31.21 -11.07
N ASP A 53 21.48 -30.58 -9.92
CA ASP A 53 20.73 -29.42 -9.45
C ASP A 53 20.88 -28.23 -10.42
N LYS A 54 22.06 -28.07 -11.03
CA LYS A 54 22.31 -27.01 -12.02
C LYS A 54 21.49 -27.19 -13.29
N GLN A 55 21.44 -28.42 -13.80
CA GLN A 55 20.71 -28.75 -15.02
C GLN A 55 19.21 -28.53 -14.83
N ILE A 56 18.70 -28.88 -13.65
CA ILE A 56 17.29 -28.66 -13.30
C ILE A 56 17.00 -27.17 -13.13
N GLU A 57 17.87 -26.41 -12.46
CA GLU A 57 17.68 -24.97 -12.30
C GLU A 57 17.65 -24.25 -13.66
N GLU A 58 18.51 -24.67 -14.61
CA GLU A 58 18.52 -24.15 -15.98
C GLU A 58 17.24 -24.53 -16.75
N THR A 59 16.79 -25.78 -16.61
CA THR A 59 15.54 -26.30 -17.18
C THR A 59 14.34 -25.53 -16.64
N GLU A 60 14.26 -25.32 -15.32
CA GLU A 60 13.20 -24.57 -14.67
C GLU A 60 13.19 -23.10 -15.09
N LYS A 61 14.35 -22.47 -15.24
CA LYS A 61 14.45 -21.10 -15.78
C LYS A 61 13.96 -21.02 -17.23
N MET A 62 14.27 -22.01 -18.05
CA MET A 62 13.74 -22.09 -19.42
C MET A 62 12.22 -22.31 -19.43
N LEU A 63 11.72 -23.13 -18.50
CA LEU A 63 10.31 -23.51 -18.34
C LEU A 63 9.49 -22.56 -17.49
N THR A 64 10.07 -21.56 -16.81
CA THR A 64 9.35 -20.39 -16.29
C THR A 64 8.70 -19.55 -17.40
N ARG A 65 8.90 -19.92 -18.67
CA ARG A 65 8.06 -19.52 -19.81
C ARG A 65 6.70 -20.23 -19.86
N ILE A 66 6.39 -21.14 -18.94
CA ILE A 66 5.01 -21.52 -18.64
C ILE A 66 4.37 -20.28 -18.07
N ASP A 67 3.50 -19.68 -18.87
CA ASP A 67 2.70 -18.54 -18.50
C ASP A 67 1.81 -18.93 -17.30
N MET A 68 2.29 -18.69 -16.07
CA MET A 68 1.59 -19.03 -14.82
C MET A 68 0.18 -18.44 -14.77
N THR A 69 -0.09 -17.41 -15.60
CA THR A 69 -1.41 -16.82 -15.82
C THR A 69 -2.44 -17.80 -16.42
N ARG A 70 -1.99 -18.89 -17.05
CA ARG A 70 -2.84 -19.95 -17.61
C ARG A 70 -3.35 -20.94 -16.55
N ILE A 71 -2.75 -20.96 -15.36
CA ILE A 71 -3.16 -21.82 -14.25
C ILE A 71 -4.39 -21.17 -13.57
N PRO A 72 -5.57 -21.82 -13.56
CA PRO A 72 -6.79 -21.21 -13.03
C PRO A 72 -6.68 -20.79 -11.55
N SER A 73 -5.99 -21.57 -10.73
CA SER A 73 -5.79 -21.27 -9.30
C SER A 73 -4.91 -20.04 -9.07
N TYR A 74 -3.88 -19.84 -9.90
CA TYR A 74 -3.03 -18.66 -9.85
C TYR A 74 -3.82 -17.41 -10.23
N ARG A 75 -4.61 -17.46 -11.30
CA ARG A 75 -5.49 -16.35 -11.74
C ARG A 75 -6.51 -15.98 -10.65
N ILE A 76 -7.18 -16.96 -10.06
CA ILE A 76 -8.13 -16.74 -8.95
C ILE A 76 -7.43 -16.14 -7.73
N GLY A 77 -6.22 -16.62 -7.40
CA GLY A 77 -5.42 -16.08 -6.29
C GLY A 77 -5.01 -14.62 -6.52
N MET A 78 -4.59 -14.29 -7.74
CA MET A 78 -4.22 -12.93 -8.15
C MET A 78 -5.43 -12.00 -8.13
N GLU A 79 -6.57 -12.42 -8.70
CA GLU A 79 -7.81 -11.64 -8.72
C GLU A 79 -8.30 -11.34 -7.30
N LYS A 80 -8.37 -12.35 -6.43
CA LYS A 80 -8.72 -12.16 -5.01
C LYS A 80 -7.72 -11.30 -4.25
N GLY A 81 -6.43 -11.44 -4.55
CA GLY A 81 -5.38 -10.63 -3.96
C GLY A 81 -5.52 -9.16 -4.34
N MET A 82 -5.81 -8.89 -5.62
CA MET A 82 -6.03 -7.55 -6.15
C MET A 82 -7.31 -6.92 -5.59
N GLU A 83 -8.41 -7.67 -5.55
CA GLU A 83 -9.68 -7.22 -4.96
C GLU A 83 -9.50 -6.83 -3.49
N ARG A 84 -8.90 -7.72 -2.68
CA ARG A 84 -8.59 -7.45 -1.26
C ARG A 84 -7.65 -6.26 -1.10
N GLY A 85 -6.62 -6.16 -1.95
CA GLY A 85 -5.67 -5.05 -1.94
C GLY A 85 -6.35 -3.71 -2.24
N MET A 86 -7.23 -3.67 -3.24
CA MET A 86 -8.02 -2.50 -3.58
C MET A 86 -9.00 -2.13 -2.47
N GLU A 87 -9.72 -3.09 -1.92
CA GLU A 87 -10.66 -2.85 -0.82
C GLU A 87 -9.95 -2.29 0.41
N LYS A 88 -8.86 -2.93 0.83
CA LYS A 88 -8.04 -2.47 1.95
C LYS A 88 -7.45 -1.09 1.69
N GLY A 89 -6.87 -0.86 0.52
CA GLY A 89 -6.31 0.43 0.13
C GLY A 89 -7.36 1.55 0.12
N ARG A 90 -8.59 1.25 -0.35
CA ARG A 90 -9.71 2.20 -0.35
C ARG A 90 -10.15 2.54 1.08
N LEU A 91 -10.30 1.54 1.95
CA LEU A 91 -10.70 1.75 3.35
C LEU A 91 -9.66 2.57 4.10
N GLU A 92 -8.38 2.18 4.04
CA GLU A 92 -7.29 2.92 4.70
C GLU A 92 -7.10 4.32 4.13
N GLY A 93 -7.34 4.50 2.82
CA GLY A 93 -7.30 5.81 2.17
C GLY A 93 -8.43 6.72 2.64
N MET A 94 -9.64 6.17 2.75
CA MET A 94 -10.83 6.90 3.21
C MET A 94 -10.71 7.29 4.69
N GLU A 95 -10.28 6.37 5.55
CA GLU A 95 -10.10 6.61 6.99
C GLU A 95 -9.07 7.72 7.24
N ARG A 96 -7.87 7.59 6.66
CA ARG A 96 -6.82 8.63 6.78
C ARG A 96 -7.23 9.96 6.16
N GLY A 97 -7.97 9.92 5.05
CA GLY A 97 -8.49 11.12 4.41
C GLY A 97 -9.52 11.84 5.28
N MET A 98 -10.44 11.09 5.88
CA MET A 98 -11.48 11.60 6.76
C MET A 98 -10.91 12.16 8.06
N GLU A 99 -9.99 11.45 8.70
CA GLU A 99 -9.34 11.90 9.94
C GLU A 99 -8.60 13.23 9.72
N ARG A 100 -7.73 13.30 8.73
CA ARG A 100 -6.99 14.54 8.39
C ARG A 100 -7.90 15.67 7.94
N GLY A 101 -8.97 15.35 7.22
CA GLY A 101 -9.95 16.32 6.75
C GLY A 101 -10.75 16.91 7.92
N MET A 102 -11.17 16.06 8.85
CA MET A 102 -11.93 16.45 10.04
C MET A 102 -11.08 17.25 11.01
N GLU A 103 -9.84 16.83 11.28
CA GLU A 103 -8.91 17.56 12.16
C GLU A 103 -8.65 18.98 11.63
N LYS A 104 -8.25 19.11 10.37
CA LYS A 104 -8.01 20.43 9.74
C LYS A 104 -9.28 21.27 9.64
N GLY A 105 -10.41 20.64 9.37
CA GLY A 105 -11.71 21.31 9.30
C GLY A 105 -12.12 21.87 10.65
N MET A 106 -11.96 21.08 11.71
CA MET A 106 -12.29 21.46 13.08
C MET A 106 -11.35 22.56 13.59
N GLU A 107 -10.05 22.46 13.35
CA GLU A 107 -9.07 23.49 13.73
C GLU A 107 -9.41 24.83 13.06
N ARG A 108 -9.58 24.86 11.73
CA ARG A 108 -9.96 26.07 11.00
C ARG A 108 -11.32 26.62 11.43
N GLY A 109 -12.28 25.75 11.70
CA GLY A 109 -13.60 26.15 12.21
C GLY A 109 -13.50 26.82 13.59
N MET A 110 -12.68 26.25 14.48
CA MET A 110 -12.43 26.78 15.82
C MET A 110 -11.72 28.14 15.76
N GLU A 111 -10.69 28.29 14.93
CA GLU A 111 -9.98 29.56 14.73
C GLU A 111 -10.91 30.65 14.19
N LYS A 112 -11.69 30.32 13.14
CA LYS A 112 -12.67 31.25 12.57
C LYS A 112 -13.72 31.67 13.62
N GLY A 113 -14.22 30.72 14.41
CA GLY A 113 -15.17 31.02 15.48
C GLY A 113 -14.57 31.92 16.57
N LYS A 114 -13.33 31.68 16.99
CA LYS A 114 -12.61 32.55 17.94
C LYS A 114 -12.41 33.97 17.38
N ALA A 115 -12.04 34.07 16.10
CA ALA A 115 -11.84 35.34 15.41
C ALA A 115 -13.15 36.14 15.32
N GLU A 116 -14.25 35.51 14.91
CA GLU A 116 -15.58 36.12 14.84
C GLU A 116 -16.06 36.58 16.23
N PHE A 117 -15.86 35.74 17.25
CA PHE A 117 -16.21 36.08 18.63
C PHE A 117 -15.39 37.27 19.15
N LEU A 118 -14.08 37.29 18.91
CA LEU A 118 -13.21 38.41 19.30
C LEU A 118 -13.62 39.70 18.60
N ALA A 119 -13.89 39.65 17.29
CA ALA A 119 -14.36 40.80 16.53
C ALA A 119 -15.71 41.31 17.07
N TRP A 120 -16.62 40.42 17.45
CA TRP A 120 -17.86 40.80 18.09
C TRP A 120 -17.63 41.51 19.44
N GLN A 121 -16.77 40.97 20.31
CA GLN A 121 -16.44 41.58 21.61
C GLN A 121 -15.84 42.99 21.45
N LEU A 122 -14.88 43.12 20.52
CA LEU A 122 -14.26 44.41 20.21
C LEU A 122 -15.28 45.40 19.63
N GLY A 123 -16.21 44.92 18.80
CA GLY A 123 -17.32 45.71 18.29
C GLY A 123 -18.26 46.22 19.38
N GLN A 124 -18.51 45.42 20.41
CA GLN A 124 -19.32 45.85 21.57
C GLN A 124 -18.58 46.86 22.46
N LYS A 125 -17.26 46.70 22.66
CA LYS A 125 -16.49 47.55 23.57
C LYS A 125 -16.06 48.88 22.94
N PHE A 126 -15.65 48.85 21.67
CA PHE A 126 -15.04 49.99 20.97
C PHE A 126 -15.88 50.54 19.81
N GLY A 127 -17.02 49.92 19.49
CA GLY A 127 -17.86 50.32 18.36
C GLY A 127 -17.35 49.78 17.01
N ALA A 128 -17.63 50.50 15.93
CA ALA A 128 -17.30 50.03 14.58
C ALA A 128 -15.79 49.79 14.41
N LEU A 129 -15.41 48.54 14.10
CA LEU A 129 -14.01 48.17 13.92
C LEU A 129 -13.48 48.62 12.55
N PRO A 130 -12.28 49.23 12.50
CA PRO A 130 -11.61 49.50 11.23
C PRO A 130 -11.41 48.22 10.41
N PRO A 131 -11.55 48.27 9.07
CA PRO A 131 -11.36 47.10 8.20
C PRO A 131 -9.98 46.44 8.36
N THR A 132 -8.95 47.23 8.68
CA THR A 132 -7.59 46.78 8.95
C THR A 132 -7.51 45.84 10.15
N VAL A 133 -8.27 46.14 11.21
CA VAL A 133 -8.34 45.32 12.43
C VAL A 133 -9.09 44.02 12.15
N ALA A 134 -10.23 44.10 11.46
CA ALA A 134 -11.00 42.90 11.08
C ALA A 134 -10.16 41.94 10.21
N GLN A 135 -9.37 42.47 9.27
CA GLN A 135 -8.48 41.67 8.44
C GLN A 135 -7.33 41.04 9.24
N ARG A 136 -6.80 41.74 10.24
CA ARG A 136 -5.76 41.21 11.15
C ARG A 136 -6.30 40.06 12.00
N ILE A 137 -7.51 40.20 12.55
CA ILE A 137 -8.18 39.16 13.34
C ILE A 137 -8.47 37.91 12.48
N GLY A 138 -8.96 38.09 11.24
CA GLY A 138 -9.28 36.97 10.35
C GLY A 138 -8.06 36.17 9.85
N ARG A 139 -6.84 36.69 9.99
CA ARG A 139 -5.58 36.03 9.61
C ARG A 139 -4.79 35.51 10.81
N ALA A 140 -5.22 35.83 12.02
CA ALA A 140 -4.52 35.48 13.24
C ALA A 140 -4.68 34.00 13.58
N ARG A 141 -3.64 33.42 14.18
CA ARG A 141 -3.68 32.03 14.66
C ARG A 141 -4.37 31.92 16.01
N SER A 142 -4.75 30.70 16.36
CA SER A 142 -5.40 30.35 17.63
C SER A 142 -4.72 30.96 18.87
N GLU A 143 -3.38 31.02 18.92
CA GLU A 143 -2.62 31.58 20.05
C GLU A 143 -2.75 33.10 20.15
N GLU A 144 -2.67 33.80 19.02
CA GLU A 144 -2.80 35.26 18.94
C GLU A 144 -4.21 35.68 19.35
N LEU A 145 -5.23 34.99 18.85
CA LEU A 145 -6.63 35.20 19.22
C LEU A 145 -6.87 35.00 20.72
N ALA A 146 -6.24 33.99 21.32
CA ALA A 146 -6.33 33.74 22.75
C ALA A 146 -5.64 34.83 23.59
N MET A 147 -4.50 35.34 23.13
CA MET A 147 -3.80 36.45 23.79
C MET A 147 -4.65 37.73 23.74
N TRP A 148 -5.17 38.08 22.56
CA TRP A 148 -6.02 39.26 22.39
C TRP A 148 -7.31 39.14 23.20
N GLY A 149 -7.95 37.97 23.22
CA GLY A 149 -9.14 37.72 24.04
C GLY A 149 -8.92 37.99 25.53
N LYS A 150 -7.73 37.68 26.07
CA LYS A 150 -7.38 38.05 27.46
C LYS A 150 -7.22 39.56 27.63
N ARG A 151 -6.55 40.21 26.69
CA ARG A 151 -6.27 41.66 26.74
C ARG A 151 -7.54 42.51 26.57
N VAL A 152 -8.56 42.02 25.87
CA VAL A 152 -9.86 42.69 25.75
C VAL A 152 -10.45 43.05 27.12
N LEU A 153 -10.21 42.23 28.14
CA LEU A 153 -10.75 42.44 29.48
C LEU A 153 -10.13 43.64 30.20
N SER A 154 -8.87 43.98 29.90
CA SER A 154 -8.11 45.01 30.62
C SER A 154 -7.77 46.24 29.78
N ALA A 155 -7.63 46.11 28.46
CA ALA A 155 -7.14 47.17 27.58
C ALA A 155 -8.19 48.27 27.35
N GLU A 156 -7.77 49.54 27.37
CA GLU A 156 -8.65 50.70 27.14
C GLU A 156 -8.70 51.15 25.68
N SER A 157 -7.84 50.57 24.82
CA SER A 157 -7.78 50.88 23.39
C SER A 157 -7.48 49.65 22.53
N LEU A 158 -7.74 49.75 21.22
CA LEU A 158 -7.39 48.69 20.26
C LEU A 158 -5.87 48.47 20.18
N ASP A 159 -5.06 49.54 20.26
CA ASP A 159 -3.60 49.45 20.16
C ASP A 159 -3.00 48.62 21.30
N GLU A 160 -3.51 48.76 22.53
CA GLU A 160 -3.08 47.94 23.68
C GLU A 160 -3.40 46.45 23.52
N ILE A 161 -4.46 46.11 22.77
CA ILE A 161 -4.84 44.71 22.52
C ILE A 161 -3.87 44.08 21.52
N PHE A 162 -3.51 44.82 20.48
CA PHE A 162 -2.73 44.34 19.34
C PHE A 162 -1.21 44.55 19.43
N SER A 163 -0.71 45.18 20.50
CA SER A 163 0.72 45.39 20.78
C SER A 163 1.41 44.16 21.35
#